data_AF-A0A0Q7K901-F1
#
_entry.id   AF-A0A0Q7K901-F1
#
_cell.length_a   1.000
_cell.length_b   1.000
_cell.length_c   1.000
_cell.angle_alpha   90.00
_cell.angle_beta   90.00
_cell.angle_gamma   90.00
#
_symmetry.space_group_name_H-M   'P 1'
#
loop_
_entity.id
_entity.type
_entity.pdbx_description
1 polymer ?
#
loop_
_entity_poly.entity_id
_entity_poly.type
_entity_poly.pdbx_seq_one_letter_code
_entity_poly.pdbx_strand_id
1 'polypeptide(L)' 'MSQPHDDLDVPDRDVTGHDLPATPTTGHAAIDEALERLSRIDDLDLSLHPEEFDAVHGVLRESLANAGRDGVAPESA' A
#
# COMPACT_ATOMS: atom_id res chain seq x y z
N MET A 1 43.00 21.83 -8.65
CA MET A 1 41.63 21.97 -9.18
C MET A 1 40.98 20.59 -9.20
N SER A 2 40.66 20.04 -8.02
CA SER A 2 40.01 18.73 -7.90
C SER A 2 38.56 18.97 -7.48
N GLN A 3 37.62 18.48 -8.27
CA GLN A 3 36.18 18.64 -8.06
C GLN A 3 35.76 18.09 -6.68
N PRO A 4 34.90 18.80 -5.94
CA PRO A 4 34.29 18.25 -4.73
C PRO A 4 33.30 17.14 -5.13
N HIS A 5 33.28 16.07 -4.32
CA HIS A 5 32.24 15.05 -4.36
C HIS A 5 30.89 15.75 -4.28
N ASP A 6 30.04 15.51 -5.29
CA ASP A 6 28.61 15.75 -5.20
C ASP A 6 28.08 14.70 -4.22
N ASP A 7 28.19 15.01 -2.92
CA ASP A 7 27.44 14.35 -1.86
C ASP A 7 25.98 14.59 -2.23
N LEU A 8 25.37 13.60 -2.86
CA LEU A 8 23.93 13.50 -2.94
C LEU A 8 23.44 13.41 -1.49
N ASP A 9 23.17 14.58 -0.91
CA ASP A 9 22.32 14.79 0.26
C ASP A 9 20.94 14.27 -0.13
N VAL A 10 20.81 12.94 -0.15
CA VAL A 10 19.51 12.28 -0.04
C VAL A 10 19.07 12.71 1.34
N PRO A 11 18.03 13.55 1.47
CA PRO A 11 17.53 13.87 2.80
C PRO A 11 17.23 12.52 3.43
N ASP A 12 17.90 12.25 4.55
CA ASP A 12 17.60 11.16 5.45
C ASP A 12 16.12 11.36 5.80
N ARG A 13 15.25 10.78 4.98
CA ARG A 13 13.84 10.74 5.25
C ARG A 13 13.81 9.82 6.44
N ASP A 14 13.76 10.41 7.62
CA ASP A 14 13.40 9.76 8.85
C ASP A 14 12.00 9.14 8.60
N VAL A 15 11.99 7.95 7.98
CA VAL A 15 10.77 7.14 7.74
C VAL A 15 10.38 6.43 9.04
N THR A 16 11.21 6.56 10.08
CA THR A 16 11.07 5.90 11.38
C THR A 16 10.11 6.61 12.32
N GLY A 17 9.46 7.68 11.88
CA GLY A 17 8.45 8.43 12.62
C GLY A 17 7.12 8.57 11.86
N HIS A 18 6.68 7.55 11.12
CA HIS A 18 5.41 7.62 10.42
C HIS A 18 4.24 7.52 11.42
N ASP A 19 3.87 8.66 12.01
CA ASP A 19 2.49 8.94 12.43
C ASP A 19 1.64 8.92 11.15
N LEU A 20 1.42 7.71 10.62
CA LEU A 20 0.50 7.48 9.52
C LEU A 20 -0.87 7.93 10.06
N PRO A 21 -1.53 8.92 9.44
CA PRO A 21 -2.90 9.22 9.80
C PRO A 21 -3.69 7.90 9.67
N ALA A 22 -4.43 7.55 10.72
CA ALA A 22 -5.22 6.32 10.75
C ALA A 22 -5.96 6.19 9.42
N THR A 23 -5.65 5.14 8.66
CA THR A 23 -6.21 4.95 7.31
C THR A 23 -7.72 4.88 7.45
N PRO A 24 -8.48 5.79 6.81
CA PRO A 24 -9.93 5.76 6.90
C PRO A 24 -10.44 4.43 6.35
N THR A 25 -11.38 3.81 7.06
CA THR A 25 -11.95 2.52 6.65
C THR A 25 -12.65 2.70 5.30
N THR A 26 -12.33 1.82 4.36
CA THR A 26 -12.96 1.76 3.04
C THR A 26 -14.36 1.14 3.08
N GLY A 27 -14.79 0.64 4.25
CA GLY A 27 -16.07 -0.02 4.45
C GLY A 27 -16.11 -1.45 3.92
N HIS A 28 -14.96 -1.96 3.45
CA HIS A 28 -14.80 -3.30 2.93
C HIS A 28 -13.80 -4.04 3.81
N ALA A 29 -14.30 -4.96 4.64
CA ALA A 29 -13.47 -5.67 5.63
C ALA A 29 -12.21 -6.32 5.04
N ALA A 30 -12.28 -6.86 3.82
CA ALA A 30 -11.13 -7.45 3.13
C ALA A 30 -10.08 -6.41 2.72
N ILE A 31 -10.51 -5.22 2.27
CA ILE A 31 -9.59 -4.13 1.91
C ILE A 31 -8.99 -3.52 3.17
N ASP A 32 -9.80 -3.31 4.21
CA ASP A 32 -9.35 -2.76 5.49
C ASP A 32 -8.31 -3.68 6.17
N GLU A 33 -8.52 -5.00 6.14
CA GLU A 33 -7.53 -5.98 6.63
C GLU A 33 -6.23 -5.95 5.80
N ALA A 34 -6.33 -5.85 4.48
CA ALA A 34 -5.17 -5.79 3.60
C ALA A 34 -4.34 -4.51 3.81
N LEU A 35 -5.00 -3.36 4.03
CA LEU A 35 -4.34 -2.10 4.35
C LEU A 35 -3.68 -2.12 5.73
N GLU A 36 -4.30 -2.78 6.71
CA GLU A 36 -3.69 -2.97 8.03
C GLU A 36 -2.42 -3.84 7.93
N ARG A 37 -2.47 -4.91 7.13
CA ARG A 37 -1.29 -5.76 6.87
C ARG A 37 -0.19 -4.96 6.18
N LEU A 38 -0.54 -4.14 5.19
CA LEU A 38 0.41 -3.24 4.51
C LEU A 38 1.05 -2.23 5.47
N SER A 39 0.29 -1.68 6.43
CA SER A 39 0.83 -0.74 7.43
C SER A 39 1.86 -1.38 8.35
N ARG A 40 1.88 -2.71 8.49
CA ARG A 40 2.86 -3.44 9.31
C ARG A 40 4.05 -3.96 8.51
N ILE A 41 4.07 -3.75 7.20
CA ILE A 41 5.11 -4.34 6.34
C ILE A 41 6.50 -3.82 6.70
N ASP A 42 6.61 -2.57 7.19
CA ASP A 42 7.89 -1.98 7.62
C ASP A 42 8.55 -2.72 8.80
N ASP A 43 7.76 -3.47 9.58
CA ASP A 43 8.25 -4.33 10.69
C ASP A 43 8.65 -5.73 10.21
N LEU A 44 8.36 -6.08 8.95
CA LEU A 44 8.74 -7.37 8.37
C LEU A 44 10.12 -7.32 7.71
N ASP A 45 10.71 -8.50 7.55
CA ASP A 45 11.96 -8.64 6.81
C ASP A 45 11.76 -8.25 5.33
N LEU A 46 12.68 -7.45 4.80
CA LEU A 46 12.64 -6.95 3.42
C LEU A 46 12.58 -8.06 2.36
N SER A 47 13.05 -9.27 2.68
CA SER A 47 12.92 -10.42 1.77
C SER A 47 11.48 -10.89 1.55
N LEU A 48 10.58 -10.61 2.51
CA LEU A 48 9.17 -11.00 2.49
C LEU A 48 8.24 -9.91 1.96
N HIS A 49 8.73 -8.65 1.87
CA HIS A 49 7.97 -7.53 1.32
C HIS A 49 7.31 -7.83 -0.03
N PRO A 50 7.99 -8.37 -1.05
CA PRO A 50 7.36 -8.60 -2.35
C PRO A 50 6.18 -9.58 -2.28
N GLU A 51 6.26 -10.61 -1.44
CA GLU A 51 5.19 -11.59 -1.26
C GLU A 51 3.99 -10.99 -0.54
N GLU A 52 4.23 -10.22 0.53
CA GLU A 52 3.18 -9.54 1.28
C GLU A 52 2.50 -8.42 0.47
N PHE A 53 3.27 -7.67 -0.32
CA PHE A 53 2.72 -6.67 -1.24
C PHE A 53 1.85 -7.33 -2.32
N ASP A 54 2.29 -8.46 -2.91
CA ASP A 54 1.50 -9.17 -3.91
C ASP A 54 0.19 -9.70 -3.32
N ALA A 55 0.22 -10.24 -2.09
CA ALA A 55 -0.98 -10.69 -1.38
C ALA A 55 -1.98 -9.55 -1.16
N VAL A 56 -1.52 -8.39 -0.66
CA VAL A 56 -2.36 -7.18 -0.49
C VAL A 56 -2.92 -6.71 -1.83
N HIS A 57 -2.09 -6.67 -2.88
CA HIS A 57 -2.52 -6.30 -4.23
C HIS A 57 -3.56 -7.26 -4.80
N GLY A 58 -3.43 -8.56 -4.54
CA GLY A 58 -4.39 -9.58 -4.94
C GLY A 58 -5.77 -9.35 -4.33
N VAL A 59 -5.83 -9.13 -3.01
CA VAL A 59 -7.08 -8.84 -2.29
C VAL A 59 -7.71 -7.54 -2.77
N LEU A 60 -6.91 -6.49 -2.97
CA LEU A 60 -7.41 -5.22 -3.48
C LEU A 60 -7.96 -5.34 -4.90
N ARG A 61 -7.24 -6.07 -5.78
CA ARG A 61 -7.68 -6.32 -7.16
C ARG A 61 -8.97 -7.12 -7.20
N GLU A 62 -9.08 -8.17 -6.39
CA GLU A 62 -10.29 -8.98 -6.31
C GLU A 62 -11.48 -8.16 -5.77
N SER A 63 -11.25 -7.39 -4.70
CA SER A 63 -12.27 -6.54 -4.10
C SER A 63 -12.75 -5.47 -5.08
N LEU A 64 -11.85 -4.84 -5.85
CA LEU A 64 -12.20 -3.87 -6.89
C LEU A 64 -12.91 -4.52 -8.08
N ALA A 65 -12.48 -5.72 -8.50
CA ALA A 65 -13.14 -6.47 -9.56
C ALA A 65 -14.57 -6.89 -9.16
N ASN A 66 -14.79 -7.20 -7.89
CA ASN A 66 -16.10 -7.53 -7.35
C ASN A 66 -16.98 -6.28 -7.15
N ALA A 67 -16.41 -5.18 -6.64
CA ALA A 67 -17.13 -3.90 -6.46
C ALA A 67 -17.64 -3.33 -7.79
N GLY A 68 -16.87 -3.47 -8.88
CA GLY A 68 -17.31 -3.10 -10.22
C GLY A 68 -18.45 -3.96 -10.80
N ARG A 69 -18.72 -5.13 -10.19
CA ARG A 69 -19.79 -6.05 -10.61
C ARG A 69 -21.09 -5.83 -9.87
N ASP A 70 -21.03 -5.35 -8.62
CA ASP A 70 -22.20 -5.04 -7.80
C ASP A 70 -22.84 -3.67 -8.14
N GLY A 71 -22.04 -2.74 -8.68
CA GLY A 71 -22.49 -1.42 -9.12
C GLY A 71 -23.08 -1.34 -10.54
N VAL A 72 -23.01 -2.40 -11.34
CA VAL A 72 -23.69 -2.46 -12.65
C VAL A 72 -25.09 -3.03 -12.47
N ALA A 73 -26.02 -2.17 -12.05
CA ALA A 73 -27.42 -2.44 -12.33
C ALA A 73 -27.56 -2.72 -13.84
N PRO A 74 -28.15 -3.85 -14.27
CA PRO A 74 -28.38 -4.07 -15.69
C PRO A 74 -29.24 -2.91 -16.20
N GLU A 75 -28.72 -2.16 -17.16
CA GLU A 75 -29.57 -1.27 -17.96
C GLU A 75 -30.53 -2.19 -18.70
N SER A 76 -31.77 -2.28 -18.21
CA SER A 76 -32.84 -3.03 -18.82
C SER A 76 -33.07 -2.48 -20.23
N ALA A 77 -32.72 -3.28 -21.25
CA ALA A 77 -33.06 -3.06 -22.65
C ALA A 77 -34.28 -3.88 -23.06
#